data_AF-Q4WRK2-F1
#
_entry.id   AF-Q4WRK2-F1
#
_cell.length_a   1.000
_cell.length_b   1.000
_cell.length_c   1.000
_cell.angle_alpha   90.00
_cell.angle_beta   90.00
_cell.angle_gamma   90.00
#
_symmetry.space_group_name_H-M   'P 1'
#
loop_
_entity.id
_entity.type
_entity.pdbx_description
1 polymer ?
#
loop_
_entity_poly.entity_id
_entity_poly.type
_entity_poly.pdbx_seq_one_letter_code
_entity_poly.pdbx_strand_id
1 'polypeptide(L)'
;MASVRSKGLHDVVKAAVPLQDPNYRRVADDKTIHPDDAILVDLAVHKEGVRRVVRQYGPTGFFPMSDDDPVILSQHGETMEDKKVAAYEDMLERYSRYFREERRLLGPMAKVWVAERLAGIENQLSVLRPSRLETIRIRCPKYKSHPWEIIQELGLGDVVREAVPLEVQTIFQESVQVDLAVEPSGISRVRRLCELVDFQRLSEDDPIIQMQRDGDRRIRMFNGYNHVLRVYTGARTLRQLDGSLMLWYEKEIKDLESLIGRLGYV
;
A
#
# COMPACT_ATOMS: atom_id res chain seq x y z
N MET A 1 -30.75 -4.88 -2.06
CA MET A 1 -31.77 -4.63 -0.99
C MET A 1 -33.15 -5.24 -1.22
N ALA A 2 -33.62 -5.48 -2.46
CA ALA A 2 -34.96 -6.05 -2.71
C ALA A 2 -35.18 -7.43 -2.04
N SER A 3 -34.23 -8.36 -2.18
CA SER A 3 -34.28 -9.69 -1.54
C SER A 3 -34.35 -9.63 0.00
N VAL A 4 -33.63 -8.69 0.61
CA VAL A 4 -33.67 -8.46 2.07
C VAL A 4 -35.09 -8.06 2.51
N ARG A 5 -35.77 -7.23 1.72
CA ARG A 5 -37.16 -6.81 2.01
C ARG A 5 -38.14 -7.96 1.83
N SER A 6 -38.05 -8.71 0.73
CA SER A 6 -38.97 -9.84 0.46
C SER A 6 -38.85 -10.96 1.50
N LYS A 7 -37.66 -11.16 2.09
CA LYS A 7 -37.43 -12.10 3.19
C LYS A 7 -37.74 -11.54 4.59
N GLY A 8 -38.24 -10.31 4.70
CA GLY A 8 -38.62 -9.70 5.98
C GLY A 8 -37.43 -9.43 6.91
N LEU A 9 -36.28 -9.04 6.36
CA LEU A 9 -35.01 -8.81 7.10
C LEU A 9 -34.59 -7.33 7.15
N HIS A 10 -35.43 -6.42 6.65
CA HIS A 10 -35.13 -4.99 6.54
C HIS A 10 -34.96 -4.28 7.91
N ASP A 11 -35.52 -4.87 8.97
CA ASP A 11 -35.35 -4.40 10.34
C ASP A 11 -33.95 -4.68 10.88
N VAL A 12 -33.30 -5.77 10.43
CA VAL A 12 -32.00 -6.24 10.94
C VAL A 12 -30.81 -6.02 10.00
N VAL A 13 -31.03 -5.91 8.68
CA VAL A 13 -29.97 -5.65 7.69
C VAL A 13 -29.93 -4.17 7.35
N LYS A 14 -28.75 -3.54 7.51
CA LYS A 14 -28.55 -2.09 7.34
C LYS A 14 -27.79 -1.69 6.07
N ALA A 15 -27.02 -2.61 5.51
CA ALA A 15 -26.33 -2.44 4.23
C ALA A 15 -26.12 -3.80 3.56
N ALA A 16 -25.96 -3.77 2.25
CA ALA A 16 -25.72 -4.94 1.42
C ALA A 16 -24.77 -4.53 0.29
N VAL A 17 -23.52 -4.97 0.37
CA VAL A 17 -22.46 -4.64 -0.60
C VAL A 17 -22.26 -5.84 -1.54
N PRO A 18 -22.59 -5.71 -2.83
CA PRO A 18 -22.32 -6.77 -3.81
C PRO A 18 -20.82 -7.01 -3.95
N LEU A 19 -20.38 -8.25 -3.75
CA LEU A 19 -18.98 -8.66 -3.94
C LEU A 19 -18.69 -9.21 -5.34
N GLN A 20 -19.74 -9.44 -6.13
CA GLN A 20 -19.65 -9.85 -7.53
C GLN A 20 -20.42 -8.86 -8.41
N ASP A 21 -19.98 -8.70 -9.66
CA ASP A 21 -20.78 -7.98 -10.65
C ASP A 21 -21.96 -8.88 -11.08
N PRO A 22 -23.22 -8.42 -10.95
CA PRO A 22 -24.39 -9.19 -11.37
C PRO A 22 -24.39 -9.58 -12.86
N ASN A 23 -23.61 -8.90 -13.70
CA ASN A 23 -23.46 -9.21 -15.12
C ASN A 23 -22.28 -10.16 -15.41
N TYR A 24 -21.53 -10.60 -14.39
CA TYR A 24 -20.32 -11.38 -14.56
C TYR A 24 -20.62 -12.86 -14.82
N ARG A 25 -20.82 -13.20 -16.10
CA ARG A 25 -21.17 -14.57 -16.54
C ARG A 25 -20.13 -15.66 -16.25
N ARG A 26 -18.87 -15.31 -16.00
CA ARG A 26 -17.79 -16.32 -15.83
C ARG A 26 -17.95 -17.22 -14.61
N VAL A 27 -18.66 -16.76 -13.58
CA VAL A 27 -18.95 -17.55 -12.37
C VAL A 27 -20.31 -18.26 -12.48
N ALA A 28 -21.19 -17.80 -13.38
CA ALA A 28 -22.53 -18.36 -13.60
C ALA A 28 -22.52 -19.75 -14.25
N ASP A 29 -21.43 -20.15 -14.91
CA ASP A 29 -21.31 -21.49 -15.51
C ASP A 29 -20.89 -22.56 -14.50
N ASP A 30 -20.37 -22.19 -13.32
CA ASP A 30 -20.09 -23.13 -12.23
C ASP A 30 -21.29 -23.23 -11.27
N LYS A 31 -22.27 -24.04 -11.69
CA LYS A 31 -23.50 -24.33 -10.94
C LYS A 31 -23.26 -24.97 -9.57
N THR A 32 -22.04 -25.37 -9.25
CA THR A 32 -21.70 -25.92 -7.93
C THR A 32 -21.54 -24.83 -6.87
N ILE A 33 -21.27 -23.58 -7.28
CA ILE A 33 -20.94 -22.47 -6.37
C ILE A 33 -22.10 -21.48 -6.22
N HIS A 34 -22.92 -21.30 -7.27
CA HIS A 34 -24.06 -20.37 -7.26
C HIS A 34 -25.35 -21.04 -7.75
N PRO A 35 -26.46 -21.05 -6.98
CA PRO A 35 -27.77 -21.31 -7.56
C PRO A 35 -28.09 -20.22 -8.59
N ASP A 36 -28.78 -20.58 -9.68
CA ASP A 36 -29.02 -19.72 -10.84
C ASP A 36 -29.36 -18.26 -10.44
N ASP A 37 -28.58 -17.30 -10.95
CA ASP A 37 -28.67 -15.84 -10.73
C ASP A 37 -28.32 -15.29 -9.33
N ALA A 38 -27.77 -16.09 -8.41
CA ALA A 38 -27.34 -15.60 -7.09
C ALA A 38 -25.96 -14.93 -7.11
N ILE A 39 -25.89 -13.68 -6.61
CA ILE A 39 -24.62 -12.98 -6.36
C ILE A 39 -24.19 -13.07 -4.90
N LEU A 40 -22.88 -13.07 -4.67
CA LEU A 40 -22.32 -12.93 -3.33
C LEU A 40 -22.43 -11.49 -2.82
N VAL A 41 -22.84 -11.33 -1.57
CA VAL A 41 -23.13 -10.04 -0.94
C VAL A 41 -22.66 -10.04 0.50
N ASP A 42 -21.91 -9.02 0.88
CA ASP A 42 -21.61 -8.72 2.27
C ASP A 42 -22.76 -7.94 2.93
N LEU A 43 -23.29 -8.46 4.04
CA LEU A 43 -24.40 -7.87 4.76
C LEU A 43 -23.95 -7.24 6.08
N ALA A 44 -24.32 -5.98 6.29
CA ALA A 44 -24.24 -5.36 7.61
C ALA A 44 -25.50 -5.73 8.40
N VAL A 45 -25.37 -6.63 9.38
CA VAL A 45 -26.49 -7.18 10.15
C VAL A 45 -26.34 -6.84 11.63
N HIS A 46 -27.43 -6.45 12.27
CA HIS A 46 -27.49 -6.39 13.73
C HIS A 46 -27.20 -7.76 14.34
N LYS A 47 -26.45 -7.79 15.44
CA LYS A 47 -26.02 -9.03 16.10
C LYS A 47 -27.20 -9.96 16.42
N GLU A 48 -28.33 -9.38 16.84
CA GLU A 48 -29.56 -10.10 17.17
C GLU A 48 -30.24 -10.71 15.93
N GLY A 49 -29.99 -10.14 14.75
CA GLY A 49 -30.55 -10.56 13.47
C GLY A 49 -29.77 -11.63 12.73
N VAL A 50 -28.53 -11.93 13.13
CA VAL A 50 -27.63 -12.87 12.42
C VAL A 50 -28.28 -14.24 12.24
N ARG A 51 -28.88 -14.81 13.29
CA ARG A 51 -29.55 -16.13 13.20
C ARG A 51 -30.72 -16.12 12.20
N ARG A 52 -31.47 -15.01 12.11
CA ARG A 52 -32.58 -14.87 11.14
C ARG A 52 -32.06 -14.80 9.71
N VAL A 53 -30.97 -14.06 9.48
CA VAL A 53 -30.33 -13.95 8.17
C VAL A 53 -29.82 -15.33 7.71
N VAL A 54 -29.08 -16.04 8.57
CA VAL A 54 -28.56 -17.39 8.27
C VAL A 54 -29.70 -18.37 7.98
N ARG A 55 -30.81 -18.31 8.72
CA ARG A 55 -31.98 -19.17 8.44
C ARG A 55 -32.61 -18.91 7.08
N GLN A 56 -32.55 -17.67 6.58
CA GLN A 56 -33.21 -17.24 5.34
C GLN A 56 -32.34 -17.39 4.09
N TYR A 57 -31.02 -17.29 4.23
CA TYR A 57 -30.06 -17.39 3.12
C TYR A 57 -29.20 -18.66 3.17
N GLY A 58 -29.19 -19.37 4.28
CA GLY A 58 -28.28 -20.50 4.52
C GLY A 58 -26.90 -20.05 5.00
N PRO A 59 -26.10 -20.97 5.55
CA PRO A 59 -24.68 -20.73 5.77
C PRO A 59 -23.94 -20.63 4.43
N THR A 60 -22.84 -19.88 4.40
CA THR A 60 -21.89 -19.94 3.28
C THR A 60 -21.17 -21.28 3.32
N GLY A 61 -21.04 -21.95 2.16
CA GLY A 61 -20.33 -23.23 2.03
C GLY A 61 -18.81 -23.11 2.04
N PHE A 62 -18.28 -21.91 2.28
CA PHE A 62 -16.86 -21.56 2.24
C PHE A 62 -16.54 -20.56 3.35
N PHE A 63 -15.25 -20.45 3.67
CA PHE A 63 -14.72 -19.45 4.59
C PHE A 63 -14.41 -18.16 3.82
N PRO A 64 -14.93 -17.00 4.27
CA PRO A 64 -14.63 -15.73 3.60
C PRO A 64 -13.13 -15.47 3.49
N MET A 65 -12.69 -15.06 2.32
CA MET A 65 -11.31 -14.78 1.93
C MET A 65 -10.31 -15.96 2.06
N SER A 66 -10.81 -17.21 2.09
CA SER A 66 -9.95 -18.40 1.97
C SER A 66 -9.60 -18.70 0.50
N ASP A 67 -8.71 -19.67 0.28
CA ASP A 67 -8.36 -20.11 -1.09
C ASP A 67 -9.56 -20.71 -1.85
N ASP A 68 -10.61 -21.11 -1.13
CA ASP A 68 -11.86 -21.63 -1.67
C ASP A 68 -12.95 -20.55 -1.82
N ASP A 69 -12.66 -19.29 -1.48
CA ASP A 69 -13.64 -18.20 -1.61
C ASP A 69 -13.89 -17.88 -3.10
N PRO A 70 -15.15 -17.90 -3.57
CA PRO A 70 -15.50 -17.54 -4.94
C PRO A 70 -15.01 -16.16 -5.39
N VAL A 71 -14.93 -15.18 -4.48
CA VAL A 71 -14.39 -13.84 -4.78
C VAL A 71 -12.93 -13.95 -5.19
N ILE A 72 -12.13 -14.79 -4.53
CA ILE A 72 -10.71 -15.03 -4.84
C ILE A 72 -10.57 -15.88 -6.09
N LEU A 73 -11.30 -16.99 -6.17
CA LEU A 73 -11.20 -17.93 -7.29
C LEU A 73 -11.54 -17.28 -8.64
N SER A 74 -12.45 -16.31 -8.63
CA SER A 74 -12.87 -15.56 -9.83
C SER A 74 -11.82 -14.60 -10.38
N GLN A 75 -10.77 -14.28 -9.62
CA GLN A 75 -9.75 -13.32 -10.04
C GLN A 75 -8.74 -13.89 -11.01
N HIS A 76 -8.17 -13.00 -11.82
CA HIS A 76 -7.00 -13.30 -12.61
C HIS A 76 -5.73 -13.30 -11.75
N GLY A 77 -4.86 -14.27 -11.96
CA GLY A 77 -3.59 -14.40 -11.25
C GLY A 77 -2.93 -15.75 -11.55
N GLU A 78 -1.60 -15.77 -11.59
CA GLU A 78 -0.82 -17.01 -11.79
C GLU A 78 -0.76 -17.84 -10.52
N THR A 79 -0.69 -17.17 -9.36
CA THR A 79 -0.68 -17.79 -8.05
C THR A 79 -1.95 -17.47 -7.24
N MET A 80 -2.21 -18.24 -6.18
CA MET A 80 -3.30 -17.93 -5.24
C MET A 80 -3.08 -16.61 -4.49
N GLU A 81 -1.83 -16.22 -4.26
CA GLU A 81 -1.49 -14.94 -3.65
C GLU A 81 -1.86 -13.78 -4.58
N ASP A 82 -1.55 -13.88 -5.88
CA ASP A 82 -1.95 -12.87 -6.87
C ASP A 82 -3.47 -12.71 -6.93
N LYS A 83 -4.20 -13.84 -6.90
CA LYS A 83 -5.67 -13.84 -6.88
C LYS A 83 -6.22 -13.20 -5.61
N LYS A 84 -5.64 -13.49 -4.45
CA LYS A 84 -6.04 -12.86 -3.17
C LYS A 84 -5.85 -11.36 -3.23
N VAL A 85 -4.72 -10.91 -3.72
CA VAL A 85 -4.43 -9.48 -3.87
C VAL A 85 -5.43 -8.83 -4.81
N ALA A 86 -5.64 -9.39 -6.00
CA ALA A 86 -6.63 -8.87 -6.95
C ALA A 86 -8.04 -8.83 -6.35
N ALA A 87 -8.43 -9.83 -5.56
CA ALA A 87 -9.72 -9.87 -4.88
C ALA A 87 -9.86 -8.75 -3.85
N TYR A 88 -8.84 -8.52 -3.02
CA TYR A 88 -8.87 -7.42 -2.06
C TYR A 88 -8.84 -6.04 -2.76
N GLU A 89 -8.15 -5.90 -3.90
CA GLU A 89 -8.18 -4.65 -4.70
C GLU A 89 -9.58 -4.40 -5.30
N ASP A 90 -10.21 -5.41 -5.89
CA ASP A 90 -11.59 -5.33 -6.40
C ASP A 90 -12.59 -5.04 -5.27
N MET A 91 -12.43 -5.68 -4.10
CA MET A 91 -13.24 -5.36 -2.92
C MET A 91 -13.04 -3.92 -2.45
N LEU A 92 -11.80 -3.42 -2.41
CA LEU A 92 -11.50 -2.05 -2.03
C LEU A 92 -12.21 -1.06 -2.96
N GLU A 93 -12.18 -1.32 -4.27
CA GLU A 93 -12.88 -0.50 -5.26
C GLU A 93 -14.39 -0.55 -5.04
N ARG A 94 -14.98 -1.74 -4.87
CA ARG A 94 -16.43 -1.91 -4.67
C ARG A 94 -16.92 -1.22 -3.41
N TYR A 95 -16.22 -1.40 -2.29
CA TYR A 95 -16.55 -0.76 -1.03
C TYR A 95 -16.37 0.77 -1.13
N SER A 96 -15.31 1.24 -1.77
CA SER A 96 -15.08 2.68 -1.98
C SER A 96 -16.17 3.29 -2.85
N ARG A 97 -16.56 2.62 -3.94
CA ARG A 97 -17.66 3.04 -4.82
C ARG A 97 -18.97 3.06 -4.07
N TYR A 98 -19.32 1.97 -3.39
CA TYR A 98 -20.52 1.87 -2.55
C TYR A 98 -20.55 2.99 -1.51
N PHE A 99 -19.44 3.24 -0.82
CA PHE A 99 -19.38 4.30 0.20
C PHE A 99 -19.53 5.70 -0.38
N ARG A 100 -19.07 5.96 -1.61
CA ARG A 100 -19.26 7.26 -2.28
C ARG A 100 -20.68 7.44 -2.80
N GLU A 101 -21.22 6.45 -3.50
CA GLU A 101 -22.49 6.53 -4.21
C GLU A 101 -23.69 6.39 -3.26
N GLU A 102 -23.64 5.43 -2.34
CA GLU A 102 -24.75 5.13 -1.43
C GLU A 102 -24.66 5.92 -0.10
N ARG A 103 -23.61 6.74 0.08
CA ARG A 103 -23.32 7.43 1.36
C ARG A 103 -24.52 8.12 1.99
N ARG A 104 -25.35 8.75 1.16
CA ARG A 104 -26.51 9.53 1.62
C ARG A 104 -27.67 8.64 2.10
N LEU A 105 -27.75 7.42 1.57
CA LEU A 105 -28.79 6.44 1.88
C LEU A 105 -28.41 5.53 3.06
N LEU A 106 -27.12 5.47 3.42
CA LEU A 106 -26.64 4.73 4.57
C LEU A 106 -26.98 5.43 5.90
N GLY A 107 -27.59 4.68 6.81
CA GLY A 107 -27.70 5.07 8.21
C GLY A 107 -26.32 5.15 8.90
N PRO A 108 -26.22 5.83 10.06
CA PRO A 108 -24.94 6.02 10.75
C PRO A 108 -24.16 4.72 11.01
N MET A 109 -24.84 3.68 11.50
CA MET A 109 -24.20 2.38 11.77
C MET A 109 -23.66 1.71 10.51
N ALA A 110 -24.38 1.81 9.39
CA ALA A 110 -23.93 1.25 8.13
C ALA A 110 -22.68 1.98 7.61
N LYS A 111 -22.58 3.30 7.81
CA LYS A 111 -21.38 4.07 7.45
C LYS A 111 -20.16 3.64 8.25
N VAL A 112 -20.31 3.45 9.56
CA VAL A 112 -19.22 2.96 10.42
C VAL A 112 -18.78 1.58 9.96
N TRP A 113 -19.73 0.65 9.77
CA TRP A 113 -19.41 -0.70 9.30
C TRP A 113 -18.68 -0.71 7.93
N VAL A 114 -19.11 0.11 6.97
CA VAL A 114 -18.43 0.24 5.67
C VAL A 114 -17.00 0.79 5.85
N ALA A 115 -16.82 1.80 6.70
CA ALA A 115 -15.50 2.38 6.97
C ALA A 115 -14.55 1.38 7.66
N GLU A 116 -15.06 0.61 8.64
CA GLU A 116 -14.29 -0.46 9.29
C GLU A 116 -13.91 -1.57 8.30
N ARG A 117 -14.82 -1.96 7.40
CA ARG A 117 -14.51 -2.94 6.35
C ARG A 117 -13.46 -2.42 5.38
N LEU A 118 -13.54 -1.16 4.94
CA LEU A 118 -12.54 -0.51 4.11
C LEU A 118 -11.16 -0.55 4.76
N ALA A 119 -11.05 -0.09 6.01
CA ALA A 119 -9.78 -0.11 6.75
C ALA A 119 -9.22 -1.54 6.92
N GLY A 120 -10.11 -2.52 7.16
CA GLY A 120 -9.73 -3.93 7.23
C GLY A 120 -9.18 -4.46 5.90
N ILE A 121 -9.80 -4.10 4.77
CA ILE A 121 -9.33 -4.46 3.41
C ILE A 121 -7.97 -3.83 3.12
N GLU A 122 -7.80 -2.54 3.40
CA GLU A 122 -6.53 -1.82 3.23
C GLU A 122 -5.41 -2.45 4.06
N ASN A 123 -5.71 -2.85 5.29
CA ASN A 123 -4.74 -3.54 6.15
C ASN A 123 -4.39 -4.95 5.64
N GLN A 124 -5.33 -5.69 5.03
CA GLN A 124 -5.00 -6.98 4.41
C GLN A 124 -4.16 -6.78 3.14
N LEU A 125 -4.48 -5.76 2.34
CA LEU A 125 -3.68 -5.41 1.16
C LEU A 125 -2.25 -5.04 1.55
N SER A 126 -2.04 -4.29 2.64
CA SER A 126 -0.68 -3.95 3.09
C SER A 126 0.11 -5.15 3.60
N VAL A 127 -0.55 -6.25 4.00
CA VAL A 127 0.10 -7.51 4.37
C VAL A 127 0.42 -8.37 3.14
N LEU A 128 -0.52 -8.48 2.20
CA LEU A 128 -0.39 -9.31 0.99
C LEU A 128 0.47 -8.67 -0.09
N ARG A 129 0.32 -7.36 -0.25
CA ARG A 129 1.22 -6.47 -0.98
C ARG A 129 1.80 -5.51 0.04
N PRO A 130 2.84 -5.90 0.80
CA PRO A 130 3.64 -4.89 1.49
C PRO A 130 3.99 -3.84 0.46
N SER A 131 3.45 -2.63 0.65
CA SER A 131 3.51 -1.61 -0.38
C SER A 131 4.97 -1.44 -0.71
N ARG A 132 5.38 -1.80 -1.93
CA ARG A 132 6.74 -1.63 -2.39
C ARG A 132 6.91 -0.14 -2.59
N LEU A 133 7.22 0.55 -1.49
CA LEU A 133 7.62 1.93 -1.52
C LEU A 133 8.80 2.02 -2.48
N GLU A 134 8.69 2.89 -3.46
CA GLU A 134 9.77 3.15 -4.39
C GLU A 134 10.66 4.24 -3.81
N THR A 135 11.96 4.07 -3.98
CA THR A 135 12.91 5.10 -3.55
C THR A 135 13.09 6.13 -4.65
N ILE A 136 12.72 7.38 -4.39
CA ILE A 136 12.97 8.51 -5.30
C ILE A 136 13.95 9.47 -4.63
N ARG A 137 15.08 9.74 -5.31
CA ARG A 137 16.04 10.75 -4.84
C ARG A 137 15.73 12.11 -5.44
N ILE A 138 15.63 13.11 -4.57
CA ILE A 138 15.37 14.52 -4.94
C ILE A 138 16.43 15.45 -4.35
N ARG A 139 16.44 16.71 -4.81
CA ARG A 139 17.14 17.81 -4.14
C ARG A 139 16.16 18.70 -3.39
N CYS A 140 16.50 19.02 -2.15
CA CYS A 140 15.78 19.98 -1.31
C CYS A 140 16.69 21.16 -0.98
N PRO A 141 16.26 22.42 -1.11
CA PRO A 141 17.04 23.57 -0.66
C PRO A 141 17.37 23.47 0.84
N LYS A 142 18.64 23.71 1.20
CA LYS A 142 19.19 23.53 2.56
C LYS A 142 18.72 24.61 3.55
N TYR A 143 18.33 25.76 3.05
CA TYR A 143 18.05 26.94 3.86
C TYR A 143 16.55 27.05 4.17
N LYS A 144 16.06 26.28 5.16
CA LYS A 144 15.08 26.71 6.21
C LYS A 144 14.16 25.62 6.76
N SER A 145 14.10 24.42 6.18
CA SER A 145 13.02 23.48 6.49
C SER A 145 13.52 22.03 6.52
N HIS A 146 13.06 21.23 7.47
CA HIS A 146 13.26 19.76 7.38
C HIS A 146 12.65 19.28 6.04
N PRO A 147 13.22 18.27 5.34
CA PRO A 147 12.68 17.82 4.03
C PRO A 147 11.17 17.57 4.02
N TRP A 148 10.63 17.16 5.17
CA TRP A 148 9.21 16.96 5.38
C TRP A 148 8.34 18.20 5.21
N GLU A 149 8.82 19.38 5.60
CA GLU A 149 8.08 20.64 5.43
C GLU A 149 7.88 20.93 3.94
N ILE A 150 8.90 20.70 3.11
CA ILE A 150 8.82 20.85 1.65
C ILE A 150 7.82 19.85 1.07
N ILE A 151 7.85 18.59 1.51
CA ILE A 151 6.91 17.56 1.08
C ILE A 151 5.46 17.95 1.41
N GLN A 152 5.23 18.56 2.58
CA GLN A 152 3.91 19.05 2.97
C GLN A 152 3.47 20.26 2.15
N GLU A 153 4.34 21.24 1.94
CA GLU A 153 4.06 22.41 1.10
C GLU A 153 3.71 22.02 -0.34
N LEU A 154 4.35 20.98 -0.88
CA LEU A 154 4.06 20.43 -2.21
C LEU A 154 2.81 19.52 -2.23
N GLY A 155 2.14 19.31 -1.10
CA GLY A 155 0.95 18.46 -1.02
C GLY A 155 1.25 16.99 -1.33
N LEU A 156 2.42 16.50 -0.92
CA LEU A 156 2.87 15.13 -1.16
C LEU A 156 2.78 14.22 0.07
N GLY A 157 2.33 14.73 1.22
CA GLY A 157 2.28 13.99 2.49
C GLY A 157 1.31 12.81 2.53
N ASP A 158 0.41 12.71 1.55
CA ASP A 158 -0.50 11.57 1.34
C ASP A 158 0.16 10.39 0.58
N VAL A 159 1.29 10.62 -0.11
CA VAL A 159 1.96 9.58 -0.93
C VAL A 159 3.42 9.35 -0.58
N VAL A 160 4.06 10.28 0.14
CA VAL A 160 5.41 10.09 0.66
C VAL A 160 5.29 9.59 2.09
N ARG A 161 5.91 8.46 2.39
CA ARG A 161 5.87 7.81 3.71
C ARG A 161 7.06 8.14 4.58
N GLU A 162 8.18 8.48 3.96
CA GLU A 162 9.43 8.80 4.65
C GLU A 162 10.30 9.69 3.77
N ALA A 163 11.13 10.53 4.42
CA ALA A 163 12.11 11.38 3.78
C ALA A 163 13.43 11.32 4.55
N VAL A 164 14.42 10.67 3.96
CA VAL A 164 15.73 10.44 4.56
C VAL A 164 16.73 11.46 4.01
N PRO A 165 17.14 12.48 4.79
CA PRO A 165 18.15 13.43 4.36
C PRO A 165 19.54 12.78 4.32
N LEU A 166 20.21 12.88 3.17
CA LEU A 166 21.54 12.33 2.91
C LEU A 166 22.60 13.44 3.00
N GLU A 167 22.72 14.05 4.19
CA GLU A 167 23.66 15.15 4.39
C GLU A 167 25.12 14.69 4.41
N VAL A 168 25.92 15.23 3.49
CA VAL A 168 27.38 15.12 3.53
C VAL A 168 27.96 16.40 4.13
N GLN A 169 28.68 16.29 5.24
CA GLN A 169 29.17 17.43 6.04
C GLN A 169 30.22 18.32 5.35
N THR A 170 30.59 18.07 4.09
CA THR A 170 31.88 18.53 3.58
C THR A 170 31.89 19.84 2.81
N ILE A 171 30.78 20.42 2.32
CA ILE A 171 30.80 21.73 1.63
C ILE A 171 29.47 22.50 1.85
N PHE A 172 29.52 23.83 1.81
CA PHE A 172 28.36 24.74 1.63
C PHE A 172 27.54 24.33 0.39
N GLN A 173 26.64 23.38 0.54
CA GLN A 173 25.66 23.05 -0.49
C GLN A 173 24.39 23.85 -0.26
N GLU A 174 23.90 24.49 -1.31
CA GLU A 174 22.62 25.20 -1.29
C GLU A 174 21.42 24.23 -1.24
N SER A 175 21.66 22.93 -1.48
CA SER A 175 20.67 21.85 -1.46
C SER A 175 21.19 20.58 -0.79
N VAL A 176 20.30 19.83 -0.14
CA VAL A 176 20.53 18.49 0.42
C VAL A 176 19.85 17.44 -0.47
N GLN A 177 20.50 16.29 -0.67
CA GLN A 177 19.87 15.15 -1.32
C GLN A 177 18.97 14.41 -0.33
N VAL A 178 17.79 14.01 -0.77
CA VAL A 178 16.82 13.32 0.08
C VAL A 178 16.31 12.09 -0.65
N ASP A 179 16.39 10.93 -0.01
CA ASP A 179 15.73 9.72 -0.48
C ASP A 179 14.31 9.66 0.11
N LEU A 180 13.31 9.59 -0.76
CA LEU A 180 11.91 9.49 -0.40
C LEU A 180 11.44 8.05 -0.52
N ALA A 181 10.70 7.55 0.46
CA ALA A 181 9.91 6.33 0.34
C ALA A 181 8.52 6.71 -0.18
N VAL A 182 8.22 6.38 -1.44
CA VAL A 182 7.04 6.88 -2.16
C VAL A 182 6.11 5.75 -2.52
N GLU A 183 4.82 5.93 -2.25
CA GLU A 183 3.78 5.02 -2.72
C GLU A 183 3.72 5.02 -4.26
N PRO A 184 3.48 3.86 -4.92
CA PRO A 184 3.44 3.78 -6.38
C PRO A 184 2.51 4.80 -7.06
N SER A 185 1.37 5.08 -6.43
CA SER A 185 0.38 6.08 -6.88
C SER A 185 0.95 7.51 -6.94
N GLY A 186 1.94 7.82 -6.10
CA GLY A 186 2.54 9.14 -5.96
C GLY A 186 3.74 9.42 -6.87
N ILE A 187 4.34 8.41 -7.48
CA ILE A 187 5.60 8.51 -8.24
C ILE A 187 5.53 9.62 -9.29
N SER A 188 4.49 9.60 -10.13
CA SER A 188 4.32 10.58 -11.20
C SER A 188 4.14 12.01 -10.67
N ARG A 189 3.52 12.16 -9.49
CA ARG A 189 3.32 13.46 -8.86
C ARG A 189 4.62 13.99 -8.26
N VAL A 190 5.39 13.15 -7.58
CA VAL A 190 6.73 13.50 -7.06
C VAL A 190 7.67 13.89 -8.19
N ARG A 191 7.73 13.11 -9.27
CA ARG A 191 8.57 13.43 -10.45
C ARG A 191 8.24 14.76 -11.12
N ARG A 192 6.99 15.23 -11.01
CA ARG A 192 6.55 16.51 -11.57
C ARG A 192 6.81 17.69 -10.65
N LEU A 193 6.73 17.49 -9.33
CA LEU A 193 6.76 18.58 -8.34
C LEU A 193 8.12 18.78 -7.68
N CYS A 194 8.99 17.77 -7.73
CA CYS A 194 10.32 17.82 -7.10
C CYS A 194 11.43 17.90 -8.16
N GLU A 195 12.53 18.59 -7.83
CA GLU A 195 13.76 18.52 -8.62
C GLU A 195 14.38 17.12 -8.44
N LEU A 196 14.27 16.32 -9.49
CA LEU A 196 14.87 14.99 -9.52
C LEU A 196 16.37 15.08 -9.68
N VAL A 197 17.02 14.03 -9.20
CA VAL A 197 18.45 13.89 -9.31
C VAL A 197 18.81 13.12 -10.58
N ASP A 198 19.50 13.81 -11.50
CA ASP A 198 19.83 13.31 -12.84
C ASP A 198 21.12 12.46 -12.86
N PHE A 199 21.17 11.41 -12.05
CA PHE A 199 22.22 10.39 -12.13
C PHE A 199 21.71 9.05 -11.61
N GLN A 200 22.43 7.97 -11.94
CA GLN A 200 22.12 6.67 -11.38
C GLN A 200 22.49 6.65 -9.89
N ARG A 201 21.49 6.46 -9.03
CA ARG A 201 21.65 6.39 -7.57
C ARG A 201 22.74 5.38 -7.18
N LEU A 202 23.65 5.77 -6.29
CA LEU A 202 24.78 4.97 -5.81
C LEU A 202 25.78 4.55 -6.90
N SER A 203 25.78 5.22 -8.05
CA SER A 203 26.86 5.11 -9.04
C SER A 203 28.06 5.98 -8.66
N GLU A 204 29.11 5.93 -9.46
CA GLU A 204 30.28 6.81 -9.28
C GLU A 204 30.01 8.29 -9.45
N ASP A 205 29.00 8.62 -10.24
CA ASP A 205 28.60 10.00 -10.50
C ASP A 205 27.69 10.54 -9.38
N ASP A 206 27.31 9.69 -8.43
CA ASP A 206 26.55 10.11 -7.25
C ASP A 206 27.41 11.06 -6.40
N PRO A 207 26.96 12.31 -6.15
CA PRO A 207 27.67 13.29 -5.35
C PRO A 207 28.04 12.79 -3.96
N ILE A 208 27.25 11.90 -3.35
CA ILE A 208 27.61 11.31 -2.05
C ILE A 208 28.90 10.48 -2.17
N ILE A 209 29.09 9.80 -3.31
CA ILE A 209 30.32 9.05 -3.63
C ILE A 209 31.44 10.01 -4.02
N GLN A 210 31.17 10.99 -4.90
CA GLN A 210 32.19 11.93 -5.38
C GLN A 210 32.79 12.80 -4.27
N MET A 211 32.03 13.09 -3.22
CA MET A 211 32.48 13.93 -2.09
C MET A 211 33.39 13.20 -1.09
N GLN A 212 33.58 11.89 -1.24
CA GLN A 212 34.51 11.14 -0.40
C GLN A 212 35.95 11.52 -0.74
N ARG A 213 36.75 11.90 0.25
CA ARG A 213 38.07 12.54 0.08
C ARG A 213 39.19 11.63 -0.47
N ASP A 214 38.92 10.36 -0.70
CA ASP A 214 39.96 9.37 -1.05
C ASP A 214 40.18 9.26 -2.57
N GLY A 215 41.45 9.16 -2.98
CA GLY A 215 41.85 9.15 -4.40
C GLY A 215 41.45 7.88 -5.16
N ASP A 216 41.30 6.75 -4.47
CA ASP A 216 40.90 5.49 -5.10
C ASP A 216 39.36 5.39 -5.27
N ARG A 217 38.94 4.99 -6.47
CA ARG A 217 37.53 4.86 -6.86
C ARG A 217 36.76 3.90 -5.96
N ARG A 218 37.31 2.72 -5.66
CA ARG A 218 36.63 1.72 -4.84
C ARG A 218 36.50 2.17 -3.40
N ILE A 219 37.51 2.86 -2.88
CA ILE A 219 37.46 3.43 -1.52
C ILE A 219 36.39 4.51 -1.42
N ARG A 220 36.26 5.40 -2.42
CA ARG A 220 35.15 6.39 -2.43
C ARG A 220 33.78 5.73 -2.45
N MET A 221 33.60 4.71 -3.30
CA MET A 221 32.34 3.96 -3.34
C MET A 221 32.04 3.29 -2.01
N PHE A 222 33.02 2.60 -1.43
CA PHE A 222 32.89 1.96 -0.12
C PHE A 222 32.49 2.98 0.97
N ASN A 223 33.17 4.12 1.03
CA ASN A 223 32.88 5.15 2.02
C ASN A 223 31.51 5.79 1.81
N GLY A 224 31.12 6.08 0.57
CA GLY A 224 29.81 6.65 0.28
C GLY A 224 28.68 5.66 0.56
N TYR A 225 28.83 4.38 0.23
CA TYR A 225 27.85 3.33 0.59
C TYR A 225 27.72 3.18 2.10
N ASN A 226 28.84 3.14 2.82
CA ASN A 226 28.82 3.09 4.28
C ASN A 226 28.19 4.34 4.89
N HIS A 227 28.41 5.52 4.31
CA HIS A 227 27.75 6.74 4.75
C HIS A 227 26.23 6.63 4.63
N VAL A 228 25.72 6.26 3.44
CA VAL A 228 24.28 6.09 3.22
C VAL A 228 23.70 4.99 4.13
N LEU A 229 24.41 3.86 4.29
CA LEU A 229 24.01 2.76 5.17
C LEU A 229 23.83 3.22 6.63
N ARG A 230 24.75 4.05 7.14
CA ARG A 230 24.65 4.61 8.50
C ARG A 230 23.44 5.53 8.63
N VAL A 231 23.18 6.36 7.63
CA VAL A 231 22.02 7.26 7.62
C VAL A 231 20.71 6.45 7.65
N TYR A 232 20.58 5.43 6.79
CA TYR A 232 19.41 4.55 6.77
C TYR A 232 19.22 3.78 8.08
N THR A 233 20.31 3.23 8.63
CA THR A 233 20.27 2.51 9.92
C THR A 233 19.86 3.44 11.06
N GLY A 234 20.43 4.66 11.10
CA GLY A 234 20.09 5.67 12.09
C GLY A 234 18.66 6.17 11.98
N ALA A 235 18.15 6.38 10.76
CA ALA A 235 16.76 6.76 10.55
C ALA A 235 15.81 5.64 10.98
N ARG A 236 16.10 4.38 10.62
CA ARG A 236 15.31 3.21 11.03
C ARG A 236 15.17 3.09 12.55
N THR A 237 16.24 3.33 13.33
CA THR A 237 16.20 3.19 14.80
C THR A 237 15.44 4.30 15.51
N LEU A 238 15.34 5.48 14.90
CA LEU A 238 14.72 6.66 15.52
C LEU A 238 13.21 6.79 15.23
N ARG A 239 12.67 6.00 14.30
CA ARG A 239 11.31 6.18 13.78
C ARG A 239 10.36 5.08 14.28
N GLN A 240 9.09 5.44 14.47
CA GLN A 240 8.02 4.46 14.59
C GLN A 240 7.67 3.99 13.18
N LEU A 241 7.88 2.70 12.90
CA LEU A 241 7.75 2.14 11.56
C LEU A 241 6.50 1.25 11.47
N ASP A 242 5.71 1.43 10.42
CA ASP A 242 4.73 0.42 10.01
C ASP A 242 5.43 -0.72 9.22
N GLY A 243 4.68 -1.78 8.92
CA GLY A 243 5.25 -2.95 8.23
C GLY A 243 5.82 -2.63 6.84
N SER A 244 5.22 -1.68 6.11
CA SER A 244 5.68 -1.32 4.77
C SER A 244 6.96 -0.51 4.80
N LEU A 245 7.05 0.46 5.72
CA LEU A 245 8.24 1.27 5.89
C LEU A 245 9.41 0.44 6.47
N MET A 246 9.12 -0.52 7.36
CA MET A 246 10.12 -1.46 7.84
C MET A 246 10.74 -2.26 6.69
N LEU A 247 9.91 -2.83 5.82
CA LEU A 247 10.36 -3.61 4.66
C LEU A 247 11.15 -2.75 3.66
N TRP A 248 10.76 -1.48 3.48
CA TRP A 248 11.52 -0.54 2.67
C TRP A 248 12.92 -0.30 3.25
N TYR A 249 13.04 0.00 4.55
CA TYR A 249 14.34 0.17 5.21
C TYR A 249 15.20 -1.10 5.10
N GLU A 250 14.63 -2.27 5.34
CA GLU A 250 15.35 -3.55 5.25
C GLU A 250 15.87 -3.82 3.84
N LYS A 251 15.07 -3.54 2.81
CA LYS A 251 15.49 -3.65 1.42
C LYS A 251 16.67 -2.72 1.14
N GLU A 252 16.56 -1.43 1.46
CA GLU A 252 17.59 -0.44 1.15
C GLU A 252 18.91 -0.72 1.89
N ILE A 253 18.83 -1.13 3.16
CA ILE A 253 19.98 -1.56 3.96
C ILE A 253 20.65 -2.79 3.34
N LYS A 254 19.87 -3.83 3.01
CA LYS A 254 20.39 -5.07 2.43
C LYS A 254 21.03 -4.85 1.05
N ASP A 255 20.43 -3.97 0.23
CA ASP A 255 20.98 -3.59 -1.08
C ASP A 255 22.36 -2.92 -0.90
N LEU A 256 22.48 -1.99 0.07
CA LEU A 256 23.75 -1.33 0.41
C LEU A 256 24.81 -2.30 0.95
N GLU A 257 24.44 -3.19 1.87
CA GLU A 257 25.33 -4.24 2.39
C GLU A 257 25.84 -5.15 1.27
N SER A 258 24.97 -5.53 0.32
CA SER A 258 25.37 -6.31 -0.85
C SER A 258 26.36 -5.56 -1.73
N LEU A 259 26.13 -4.27 -1.99
CA LEU A 259 27.05 -3.43 -2.76
C LEU A 259 28.42 -3.31 -2.08
N ILE A 260 28.45 -3.11 -0.77
CA ILE A 260 29.68 -3.06 0.04
C ILE A 260 30.43 -4.40 -0.05
N GLY A 261 29.73 -5.52 0.12
CA GLY A 261 30.30 -6.86 0.01
C GLY A 261 30.98 -7.12 -1.34
N ARG A 262 30.39 -6.66 -2.43
CA ARG A 262 30.96 -6.78 -3.79
C ARG A 262 32.24 -5.99 -4.01
N LEU A 263 32.51 -4.96 -3.19
CA LEU A 263 33.75 -4.19 -3.26
C LEU A 263 34.94 -4.91 -2.60
N GLY A 264 34.71 -6.01 -1.88
CA GLY A 264 35.77 -6.87 -1.33
C GLY A 264 36.43 -6.36 -0.04
N TYR A 265 35.72 -5.52 0.73
CA TYR A 265 36.19 -4.96 2.01
C TYR A 265 35.50 -5.59 3.24
N VAL A 266 34.95 -6.80 3.08
CA VAL A 266 34.32 -7.58 4.16
C VAL A 266 35.23 -8.73 4.56
#